data_AF-A0A1E5IWK9-F1
#
_entry.id   AF-A0A1E5IWK9-F1
#
_cell.length_a   1.000
_cell.length_b   1.000
_cell.length_c   1.000
_cell.angle_alpha   90.00
_cell.angle_beta   90.00
_cell.angle_gamma   90.00
#
_symmetry.space_group_name_H-M   'P 1'
#
loop_
_entity.id
_entity.type
_entity.pdbx_description
1 polymer ?
#
loop_
_entity_poly.entity_id
_entity_poly.type
_entity_poly.pdbx_seq_one_letter_code
_entity_poly.pdbx_strand_id
1 'polypeptide(L)'
;MTYLNQFDLSLWQECDTLYANGQRGYLQLQDDYGVNVNLLLLATWLDGQAYRLSTQAWEQLFTQIDSWEEKVLKPYRKLRKLSKCNLADSEYQQMLDVELMLERKAQALILHKVRQLPDESREQNLPRYLSLFGVELSQLSELQIAATEV
;
A
#
# COMPACT_ATOMS: atom_id res chain seq x y z
N MET A 1 -24.66 -15.34 4.78
CA MET A 1 -23.25 -15.59 4.40
C MET A 1 -22.44 -14.40 4.88
N THR A 2 -21.59 -14.64 5.88
CA THR A 2 -21.02 -13.61 6.74
C THR A 2 -19.68 -13.14 6.16
N TYR A 3 -19.70 -12.21 5.20
CA TYR A 3 -18.49 -11.61 4.59
C TYR A 3 -17.77 -10.59 5.51
N LEU A 4 -18.11 -10.55 6.81
CA LEU A 4 -17.76 -9.43 7.69
C LEU A 4 -16.36 -9.51 8.34
N ASN A 5 -15.53 -10.52 8.02
CA ASN A 5 -14.26 -10.76 8.72
C ASN A 5 -13.01 -10.89 7.82
N GLN A 6 -13.07 -10.54 6.52
CA GLN A 6 -11.89 -10.67 5.64
C GLN A 6 -10.89 -9.52 5.73
N PHE A 7 -11.32 -8.31 6.08
CA PHE A 7 -10.48 -7.11 6.05
C PHE A 7 -10.11 -6.66 7.46
N ASP A 8 -9.34 -7.44 8.21
CA ASP A 8 -8.88 -7.08 9.55
C ASP A 8 -7.36 -6.80 9.59
N LEU A 9 -6.80 -6.67 10.79
CA LEU A 9 -5.37 -6.38 10.97
C LEU A 9 -4.46 -7.52 10.48
N SER A 10 -4.97 -8.75 10.35
CA SER A 10 -4.18 -9.90 9.91
C SER A 10 -3.77 -9.79 8.43
N LEU A 11 -4.58 -9.10 7.61
CA LEU A 11 -4.22 -8.76 6.22
C LEU A 11 -2.84 -8.10 6.14
N TRP A 12 -2.54 -7.16 7.04
CA TRP A 12 -1.27 -6.45 7.00
C TRP A 12 -0.09 -7.34 7.42
N GLN A 13 -0.32 -8.38 8.23
CA GLN A 13 0.71 -9.38 8.54
C GLN A 13 1.06 -10.23 7.31
N GLU A 14 0.06 -10.56 6.49
CA GLU A 14 0.29 -11.21 5.19
C GLU A 14 1.00 -10.27 4.22
N CYS A 15 0.60 -8.99 4.16
CA CYS A 15 1.29 -7.98 3.36
C CYS A 15 2.75 -7.77 3.80
N ASP A 16 3.06 -7.84 5.10
CA ASP A 16 4.44 -7.75 5.60
C ASP A 16 5.30 -8.90 5.05
N THR A 17 4.73 -10.10 4.95
CA THR A 17 5.41 -11.27 4.35
C THR A 17 5.63 -11.08 2.85
N LEU A 18 4.63 -10.57 2.13
CA LEU A 18 4.76 -10.24 0.70
C LEU A 18 5.82 -9.16 0.47
N TYR A 19 5.82 -8.11 1.29
CA TYR A 19 6.79 -7.03 1.22
C TYR A 19 8.21 -7.54 1.51
N ALA A 20 8.40 -8.39 2.52
CA ALA A 20 9.72 -8.95 2.84
C ALA A 20 10.32 -9.74 1.66
N ASN A 21 9.49 -10.46 0.89
CA ASN A 21 9.94 -11.26 -0.25
C ASN A 21 10.23 -10.42 -1.51
N GLY A 22 9.59 -9.27 -1.66
CA GLY A 22 9.65 -8.43 -2.87
C GLY A 22 10.09 -6.99 -2.64
N GLN A 23 10.68 -6.68 -1.49
CA GLN A 23 10.90 -5.31 -0.99
C GLN A 23 11.50 -4.38 -2.04
N ARG A 24 12.54 -4.85 -2.74
CA ARG A 24 13.24 -4.05 -3.74
C ARG A 24 12.33 -3.62 -4.89
N GLY A 25 11.48 -4.51 -5.39
CA GLY A 25 10.54 -4.21 -6.48
C GLY A 25 9.48 -3.19 -6.05
N TYR A 26 8.93 -3.34 -4.84
CA TYR A 26 7.96 -2.38 -4.29
C TYR A 26 8.56 -0.98 -4.13
N LEU A 27 9.78 -0.88 -3.59
CA LEU A 27 10.47 0.40 -3.42
C LEU A 27 10.84 1.03 -4.77
N GLN A 28 11.29 0.23 -5.73
CA GLN A 28 11.60 0.73 -7.06
C GLN A 28 10.35 1.28 -7.76
N LEU A 29 9.22 0.57 -7.70
CA LEU A 29 7.96 1.08 -8.25
C LEU A 29 7.54 2.40 -7.58
N GLN A 30 7.66 2.47 -6.26
CA GLN A 30 7.36 3.69 -5.52
C GLN A 30 8.23 4.87 -5.98
N ASP A 31 9.53 4.63 -6.16
CA ASP A 31 10.48 5.68 -6.55
C ASP A 31 10.30 6.10 -8.01
N ASP A 32 10.08 5.15 -8.93
CA ASP A 32 10.00 5.40 -10.37
C ASP A 32 8.63 5.97 -10.79
N TYR A 33 7.54 5.54 -10.14
CA TYR A 33 6.16 5.85 -10.56
C TYR A 33 5.32 6.55 -9.48
N GLY A 34 5.85 6.73 -8.26
CA GLY A 34 5.12 7.39 -7.17
C GLY A 34 3.94 6.57 -6.61
N VAL A 35 3.89 5.26 -6.91
CA VAL A 35 2.82 4.38 -6.43
C VAL A 35 2.89 4.19 -4.91
N ASN A 36 1.73 3.94 -4.31
CA ASN A 36 1.65 3.67 -2.89
C ASN A 36 1.89 2.18 -2.60
N VAL A 37 2.95 1.86 -1.85
CA VAL A 37 3.32 0.47 -1.52
C VAL A 37 2.21 -0.27 -0.77
N ASN A 38 1.50 0.38 0.17
CA ASN A 38 0.40 -0.26 0.89
C ASN A 38 -0.77 -0.61 -0.04
N LEU A 39 -1.03 0.21 -1.06
CA LEU A 39 -2.07 -0.08 -2.06
C LEU A 39 -1.64 -1.17 -3.04
N LEU A 40 -0.35 -1.24 -3.42
CA LEU A 40 0.19 -2.36 -4.19
C LEU A 40 0.02 -3.68 -3.45
N LEU A 41 0.46 -3.72 -2.17
CA LEU A 41 0.35 -4.90 -1.33
C LEU A 41 -1.11 -5.32 -1.15
N LEU A 42 -2.01 -4.36 -0.97
CA LEU A 42 -3.45 -4.62 -0.93
C LEU A 42 -3.95 -5.23 -2.25
N ALA A 43 -3.55 -4.68 -3.40
CA ALA A 43 -3.98 -5.18 -4.70
C ALA A 43 -3.56 -6.65 -4.91
N THR A 44 -2.31 -6.97 -4.60
CA THR A 44 -1.79 -8.35 -4.64
C THR A 44 -2.55 -9.27 -3.68
N TRP A 45 -2.83 -8.81 -2.46
CA TRP A 45 -3.57 -9.62 -1.48
C TRP A 45 -5.01 -9.88 -1.91
N LEU A 46 -5.73 -8.85 -2.38
CA LEU A 46 -7.10 -8.98 -2.91
C LEU A 46 -7.15 -9.95 -4.10
N ASP A 47 -6.10 -9.97 -4.92
CA ASP A 47 -5.97 -10.92 -6.01
C ASP A 47 -5.98 -12.37 -5.54
N GLY A 48 -5.23 -12.70 -4.49
CA GLY A 48 -5.24 -14.02 -3.86
C GLY A 48 -6.59 -14.41 -3.23
N GLN A 49 -7.38 -13.43 -2.78
CA GLN A 49 -8.70 -13.67 -2.16
C GLN A 49 -9.87 -13.74 -3.15
N ALA A 50 -9.60 -13.74 -4.46
CA ALA A 50 -10.63 -13.66 -5.51
C ALA A 50 -11.55 -12.41 -5.42
N TYR A 51 -11.18 -11.39 -4.63
CA TYR A 51 -11.97 -10.17 -4.44
C TYR A 51 -11.52 -9.10 -5.43
N ARG A 52 -12.39 -8.58 -6.31
CA ARG A 52 -12.00 -7.72 -7.44
C ARG A 52 -12.70 -6.38 -7.43
N LEU A 53 -11.91 -5.33 -7.18
CA LEU A 53 -12.39 -3.96 -7.17
C LEU A 53 -12.53 -3.38 -8.59
N SER A 54 -13.52 -2.51 -8.78
CA SER A 54 -13.66 -1.70 -9.99
C SER A 54 -12.51 -0.68 -10.13
N THR A 55 -12.24 -0.17 -11.34
CA THR A 55 -11.24 0.89 -11.54
C THR A 55 -11.61 2.14 -10.75
N GLN A 56 -12.89 2.50 -10.75
CA GLN A 56 -13.41 3.61 -9.96
C GLN A 56 -13.20 3.42 -8.45
N ALA A 57 -13.32 2.18 -7.95
CA ALA A 57 -13.04 1.86 -6.55
C ALA A 57 -11.55 2.07 -6.20
N TRP A 58 -10.64 1.69 -7.10
CA TRP A 58 -9.20 1.96 -6.96
C TRP A 58 -8.87 3.46 -7.01
N GLU A 59 -9.47 4.22 -7.93
CA GLU A 59 -9.30 5.68 -8.00
C GLU A 59 -9.76 6.37 -6.70
N GLN A 60 -10.91 5.96 -6.15
CA GLN A 60 -11.41 6.48 -4.88
C GLN A 60 -10.47 6.15 -3.71
N LEU A 61 -9.99 4.91 -3.66
CA LEU A 61 -9.08 4.47 -2.61
C LEU A 61 -7.75 5.23 -2.70
N PHE A 62 -7.17 5.33 -3.89
CA PHE A 62 -5.94 6.08 -4.14
C PHE A 62 -6.10 7.55 -3.72
N THR A 63 -7.12 8.25 -4.21
CA THR A 63 -7.34 9.67 -3.91
C THR A 63 -7.44 9.95 -2.41
N GLN A 64 -8.12 9.07 -1.66
CA GLN A 64 -8.28 9.23 -0.22
C GLN A 64 -6.95 9.02 0.52
N ILE A 65 -6.18 8.01 0.14
CA ILE A 65 -4.92 7.68 0.80
C ILE A 65 -3.82 8.69 0.43
N ASP A 66 -3.74 9.09 -0.84
CA ASP A 66 -2.76 10.08 -1.28
C ASP A 66 -2.98 11.44 -0.58
N SER A 67 -4.24 11.86 -0.40
CA SER A 67 -4.59 13.05 0.40
C SER A 67 -4.09 12.98 1.84
N TRP A 68 -4.13 11.80 2.48
CA TRP A 68 -3.56 11.59 3.81
C TRP A 68 -2.03 11.61 3.79
N GLU A 69 -1.41 10.97 2.81
CA GLU A 69 0.04 10.93 2.67
C GLU A 69 0.63 12.32 2.44
N GLU A 70 0.08 13.10 1.51
CA GLU A 70 0.53 14.45 1.20
C GLU A 70 0.36 15.42 2.38
N LYS A 71 -0.72 15.27 3.16
CA LYS A 71 -0.99 16.18 4.29
C LYS A 71 -0.24 15.81 5.56
N VAL A 72 0.08 14.53 5.77
CA VAL A 72 0.57 14.05 7.07
C VAL A 72 1.87 13.26 6.91
N LEU A 73 1.86 12.16 6.16
CA LEU A 73 2.99 11.22 6.16
C LEU A 73 4.23 11.76 5.44
N LYS A 74 4.09 12.33 4.24
CA LYS A 74 5.18 12.91 3.45
C LYS A 74 5.82 14.12 4.15
N PRO A 75 5.06 15.09 4.71
CA PRO A 75 5.62 16.15 5.53
C PRO A 75 6.39 15.62 6.75
N TYR A 76 5.84 14.61 7.43
CA TYR A 76 6.51 14.00 8.59
C TYR A 76 7.82 13.29 8.21
N ARG A 77 7.82 12.51 7.13
CA ARG A 77 9.03 11.88 6.57
C ARG A 77 10.11 12.90 6.22
N LYS A 78 9.71 14.04 5.64
CA LYS A 78 10.63 15.15 5.35
C LYS A 78 11.21 15.73 6.64
N LEU A 79 10.37 15.99 7.64
CA LEU A 79 10.81 16.45 8.96
C LEU A 79 11.82 15.49 9.58
N ARG A 80 11.52 14.18 9.64
CA ARG A 80 12.43 13.16 10.16
C ARG A 80 13.78 13.15 9.43
N LYS A 81 13.76 13.19 8.09
CA LYS A 81 14.99 13.22 7.29
C LYS A 81 15.86 14.44 7.62
N LEU A 82 15.25 15.62 7.78
CA LEU A 82 15.96 16.86 8.14
C LEU A 82 16.49 16.84 9.59
N SER A 83 15.77 16.19 10.51
CA SER A 83 16.16 16.10 11.91
C SER A 83 17.27 15.08 12.20
N LYS A 84 17.54 14.13 11.28
CA LYS A 84 18.49 13.01 11.50
C LYS A 84 19.88 13.48 11.96
N CYS A 85 20.40 14.58 11.42
CA CYS A 85 21.73 15.06 11.76
C CYS A 85 21.79 15.90 13.06
N ASN A 86 20.63 16.26 13.62
CA ASN A 86 20.52 17.23 14.71
C ASN A 86 19.90 16.64 16.00
N LEU A 87 19.54 15.37 16.00
CA LEU A 87 18.90 14.69 17.12
C LEU A 87 19.82 13.61 17.70
N ALA A 88 19.69 13.37 19.00
CA ALA A 88 20.25 12.18 19.61
C ALA A 88 19.53 10.93 19.08
N ASP A 89 20.21 9.78 19.09
CA ASP A 89 19.65 8.51 18.58
C ASP A 89 18.31 8.16 19.24
N SER A 90 18.16 8.44 20.54
CA SER A 90 16.90 8.18 21.28
C SER A 90 15.73 9.05 20.79
N GLU A 91 16.00 10.30 20.42
CA GLU A 91 14.97 11.21 19.90
C GLU A 91 14.62 10.86 18.45
N TYR A 92 15.63 10.45 17.67
CA TYR A 92 15.41 9.94 16.32
C TYR A 92 14.58 8.65 16.32
N GLN A 93 14.81 7.77 17.30
CA GLN A 93 14.01 6.57 17.48
C GLN A 93 12.53 6.90 17.75
N GLN A 94 12.25 7.89 18.60
CA GLN A 94 10.87 8.36 18.81
C GLN A 94 10.22 8.86 17.51
N MET A 95 11.00 9.46 16.60
CA MET A 95 10.47 9.85 15.30
C MET A 95 10.11 8.65 14.42
N LEU A 96 10.90 7.59 14.46
CA LEU A 96 10.58 6.35 13.75
C LEU A 96 9.29 5.71 14.30
N ASP A 97 9.09 5.73 15.62
CA ASP A 97 7.89 5.19 16.26
C ASP A 97 6.62 5.97 15.85
N VAL A 98 6.73 7.31 15.74
CA VAL A 98 5.65 8.16 15.25
C VAL A 98 5.38 7.90 13.77
N GLU A 99 6.41 7.74 12.93
CA GLU A 99 6.21 7.35 11.51
C GLU A 99 5.44 6.03 11.41
N LEU A 100 5.85 5.02 12.18
CA LEU A 100 5.18 3.72 12.21
C LEU A 100 3.71 3.84 12.64
N MET A 101 3.41 4.70 13.63
CA MET A 101 2.03 4.98 14.03
C MET A 101 1.22 5.62 12.89
N LEU A 102 1.81 6.55 12.13
CA LEU A 102 1.16 7.21 11.00
C LEU A 102 0.91 6.24 9.84
N GLU A 103 1.84 5.32 9.57
CA GLU A 103 1.69 4.24 8.58
C GLU A 103 0.55 3.29 8.96
N ARG A 104 0.48 2.87 10.23
CA ARG A 104 -0.64 2.07 10.76
C ARG A 104 -1.98 2.80 10.62
N LYS A 105 -1.98 4.12 10.79
CA LYS A 105 -3.18 4.93 10.56
C LYS A 105 -3.61 4.92 9.09
N ALA A 106 -2.67 5.01 8.15
CA ALA A 106 -2.95 4.89 6.73
C ALA A 106 -3.53 3.51 6.38
N GLN A 107 -2.93 2.44 6.90
CA GLN A 107 -3.43 1.06 6.79
C GLN A 107 -4.87 0.91 7.32
N ALA A 108 -5.18 1.53 8.47
CA ALA A 108 -6.54 1.52 9.01
C ALA A 108 -7.55 2.29 8.13
N LEU A 109 -7.12 3.39 7.50
CA LEU A 109 -7.95 4.13 6.54
C LEU A 109 -8.23 3.29 5.30
N ILE A 110 -7.23 2.57 4.79
CA ILE A 110 -7.37 1.61 3.68
C ILE A 110 -8.41 0.55 4.03
N LEU A 111 -8.26 -0.12 5.18
CA LEU A 111 -9.20 -1.16 5.63
C LEU A 111 -10.62 -0.60 5.78
N HIS A 112 -10.77 0.59 6.34
CA HIS A 112 -12.08 1.20 6.52
C HIS A 112 -12.76 1.48 5.18
N LYS A 113 -12.00 1.94 4.17
CA LYS A 113 -12.53 2.25 2.85
C LYS A 113 -12.79 0.99 2.03
N VAL A 114 -11.88 0.00 2.03
CA VAL A 114 -12.04 -1.23 1.25
C VAL A 114 -13.29 -2.03 1.64
N ARG A 115 -13.64 -2.04 2.94
CA ARG A 115 -14.88 -2.68 3.45
C ARG A 115 -16.18 -2.10 2.87
N GLN A 116 -16.13 -0.90 2.29
CA GLN A 116 -17.27 -0.21 1.69
C GLN A 116 -17.31 -0.34 0.16
N LEU A 117 -16.23 -0.87 -0.43
CA LEU A 117 -16.12 -1.07 -1.87
C LEU A 117 -16.61 -2.48 -2.18
N PRO A 118 -17.56 -2.65 -3.11
CA PRO A 118 -18.07 -3.96 -3.47
C PRO A 118 -17.13 -4.74 -4.41
N ASP A 119 -17.28 -6.06 -4.40
CA ASP A 119 -16.68 -6.97 -5.38
C ASP A 119 -17.52 -6.98 -6.65
N GLU A 120 -17.05 -6.28 -7.68
CA GLU A 120 -17.86 -5.97 -8.87
C GLU A 120 -17.17 -6.33 -10.18
N SER A 121 -15.93 -6.83 -10.13
CA SER A 121 -15.15 -7.07 -11.34
C SER A 121 -14.71 -8.53 -11.50
N ARG A 122 -14.25 -8.85 -12.71
CA ARG A 122 -13.62 -10.15 -13.01
C ARG A 122 -12.12 -10.01 -13.28
N GLU A 123 -11.63 -8.77 -13.38
CA GLU A 123 -10.24 -8.47 -13.68
C GLU A 123 -9.42 -8.36 -12.40
N GLN A 124 -8.15 -8.75 -12.47
CA GLN A 124 -7.19 -8.66 -11.36
C GLN A 124 -6.96 -7.20 -10.94
N ASN A 125 -6.76 -6.99 -9.65
CA ASN A 125 -6.56 -5.71 -9.00
C ASN A 125 -5.18 -5.13 -9.29
N LEU A 126 -4.14 -5.95 -9.29
CA LEU A 126 -2.76 -5.47 -9.43
C LEU A 126 -2.54 -4.71 -10.76
N PRO A 127 -2.81 -5.30 -11.95
CA PRO A 127 -2.72 -4.56 -13.21
C PRO A 127 -3.63 -3.33 -13.25
N ARG A 128 -4.82 -3.43 -12.67
CA ARG A 128 -5.79 -2.33 -12.65
C ARG A 128 -5.27 -1.15 -11.85
N TYR A 129 -4.74 -1.38 -10.66
CA TYR A 129 -4.16 -0.34 -9.84
C TYR A 129 -2.95 0.28 -10.53
N LEU A 130 -2.08 -0.53 -11.12
CA LEU A 130 -0.90 -0.06 -11.86
C LEU A 130 -1.23 0.75 -13.12
N SER A 131 -2.33 0.42 -13.80
CA SER A 131 -2.80 1.17 -14.97
C SER A 131 -3.13 2.63 -14.65
N LEU A 132 -3.48 2.94 -13.39
CA LEU A 132 -3.70 4.32 -12.93
C LEU A 132 -2.42 5.17 -13.02
N PHE A 133 -1.25 4.54 -13.04
CA PHE A 133 0.05 5.17 -13.12
C PHE A 133 0.74 4.93 -14.47
N GLY A 134 0.03 4.33 -15.44
CA GLY A 134 0.60 3.99 -16.74
C GLY A 134 1.66 2.88 -16.70
N VAL A 135 1.64 2.04 -15.65
CA VAL A 135 2.55 0.90 -15.50
C VAL A 135 1.87 -0.35 -16.02
N GLU A 136 2.55 -1.07 -16.91
CA GLU A 136 2.08 -2.33 -17.48
C GLU A 136 2.62 -3.52 -16.69
N LEU A 137 1.84 -4.60 -16.58
CA LEU A 137 2.22 -5.82 -15.85
C LEU A 137 3.53 -6.45 -16.36
N SER A 138 3.83 -6.33 -17.65
CA SER A 138 5.06 -6.84 -18.26
C SER A 138 6.31 -6.24 -17.60
N GLN A 139 6.23 -5.00 -17.14
CA GLN A 139 7.33 -4.29 -16.46
C GLN A 139 7.58 -4.82 -15.04
N LEU A 140 6.61 -5.51 -14.43
CA LEU A 140 6.76 -6.08 -13.08
C LEU A 140 7.57 -7.38 -13.05
N SER A 141 7.57 -8.14 -14.15
CA SER A 141 8.30 -9.42 -14.25
C SER A 141 9.81 -9.24 -14.03
N GLU A 142 10.32 -8.04 -14.35
CA GLU A 142 11.71 -7.64 -14.12
C GLU A 142 11.99 -7.24 -12.65
N LEU A 143 10.95 -6.91 -11.89
CA LEU A 143 11.06 -6.30 -10.55
C LEU A 143 11.01 -7.30 -9.39
N GLN A 144 10.95 -8.62 -9.66
CA GLN A 144 10.87 -9.68 -8.65
C GLN A 144 9.75 -9.46 -7.61
N ILE A 145 8.67 -8.80 -8.01
CA ILE A 145 7.49 -8.73 -7.16
C ILE A 145 6.85 -10.10 -7.20
N ALA A 146 6.60 -10.68 -6.04
CA ALA A 146 5.88 -11.95 -5.90
C ALA A 146 4.41 -11.76 -6.33
N ALA A 147 4.18 -11.55 -7.63
CA ALA A 147 2.91 -11.82 -8.24
C ALA A 147 2.81 -13.34 -8.29
N THR A 148 2.19 -13.91 -7.27
CA THR A 148 1.87 -15.33 -7.21
C THR A 148 1.16 -15.70 -8.51
N GLU A 149 1.81 -16.52 -9.32
CA GLU A 149 1.15 -17.26 -10.40
C GLU A 149 0.02 -18.06 -9.74
N VAL A 150 -1.23 -17.68 -10.04
CA VAL A 150 -2.42 -18.50 -9.83
C VAL A 150 -3.10 -18.67 -11.18
#